data_AF-A0A7D9LP53-F1
#
_entry.id   AF-A0A7D9LP53-F1
#
_cell.length_a   1.000
_cell.length_b   1.000
_cell.length_c   1.000
_cell.angle_alpha   90.00
_cell.angle_beta   90.00
_cell.angle_gamma   90.00
#
_symmetry.space_group_name_H-M   'P 1'
#
loop_
_entity.id
_entity.type
_entity.pdbx_description
1 polymer ?
#
loop_
_entity_poly.entity_id
_entity_poly.type
_entity_poly.pdbx_seq_one_letter_code
_entity_poly.pdbx_strand_id
1 'polypeptide(L)'
;LEGELEDSFLNAMNKYKILDKETKAIDNAQKKYWCCGATRYYQWNETVWFSIGTNKANTTVADGNYKLKVPDSCCKPPILERCGEVTHPSNINYK
;
A
#
# COMPACT_ATOMS: atom_id res chain seq x y z
N LEU A 1 21.22 -1.10 9.43
CA LEU A 1 20.50 0.17 9.17
C LEU A 1 19.52 0.11 8.00
N GLU A 2 19.94 -0.11 6.74
CA GLU A 2 19.01 -0.11 5.60
C GLU A 2 17.98 -1.26 5.67
N GLY A 3 18.43 -2.48 5.99
CA GLY A 3 17.52 -3.62 6.20
C GLY A 3 16.56 -3.44 7.38
N GLU A 4 17.01 -2.83 8.49
CA GLU A 4 16.13 -2.56 9.64
C GLU A 4 14.99 -1.59 9.30
N LEU A 5 15.27 -0.61 8.44
CA LEU A 5 14.25 0.32 7.97
C LEU A 5 13.25 -0.36 7.03
N GLU A 6 13.74 -1.22 6.13
CA GLU A 6 12.87 -2.04 5.28
C GLU A 6 11.96 -2.95 6.12
N ASP A 7 12.51 -3.67 7.09
CA ASP A 7 11.77 -4.54 7.99
C ASP A 7 10.71 -3.76 8.79
N SER A 8 11.07 -2.59 9.29
CA SER A 8 10.13 -1.72 10.01
C SER A 8 8.97 -1.28 9.12
N PHE A 9 9.26 -0.90 7.87
CA PHE A 9 8.26 -0.46 6.91
C PHE A 9 7.35 -1.60 6.47
N LEU A 10 7.89 -2.79 6.19
CA LEU A 10 7.13 -4.00 5.88
C LEU A 10 6.19 -4.40 7.03
N ASN A 11 6.68 -4.31 8.28
CA ASN A 11 5.85 -4.54 9.46
C ASN A 11 4.67 -3.56 9.57
N ALA A 12 4.89 -2.28 9.21
CA ALA A 12 3.82 -1.30 9.17
C ALA A 12 2.84 -1.55 8.00
N MET A 13 3.32 -1.96 6.83
CA MET A 13 2.48 -2.36 5.69
C MET A 13 1.56 -3.54 6.03
N ASN A 14 2.03 -4.52 6.81
CA ASN A 14 1.21 -5.63 7.29
C ASN A 14 0.08 -5.23 8.25
N LYS A 15 0.14 -4.02 8.81
CA LYS A 15 -0.88 -3.44 9.69
C LYS A 15 -1.72 -2.38 8.98
N TYR A 16 -1.49 -2.17 7.69
CA TYR A 16 -2.20 -1.19 6.87
C TYR A 16 -3.70 -1.52 6.80
N LYS A 17 -4.55 -0.50 7.02
CA LYS A 17 -6.02 -0.59 7.18
C LYS A 17 -6.51 -1.49 8.33
N ILE A 18 -5.61 -1.99 9.18
CA ILE A 18 -5.93 -2.66 10.45
C ILE A 18 -5.73 -1.66 11.60
N LEU A 19 -4.61 -0.94 11.59
CA LEU A 19 -4.28 0.09 12.57
C LEU A 19 -4.18 1.47 11.90
N ASP A 20 -4.91 2.44 12.44
CA ASP A 20 -5.00 3.80 11.87
C ASP A 20 -3.64 4.53 11.88
N LYS A 21 -2.86 4.37 12.96
CA LYS A 21 -1.54 4.99 13.09
C LYS A 21 -0.59 4.53 11.97
N GLU A 22 -0.50 3.22 11.74
CA GLU A 22 0.33 2.62 10.70
C GLU A 22 -0.19 2.99 9.30
N THR A 23 -1.51 3.00 9.10
CA THR A 23 -2.13 3.43 7.84
C THR A 23 -1.72 4.87 7.48
N LYS A 24 -1.87 5.81 8.42
CA LYS A 24 -1.47 7.20 8.24
C LYS A 24 0.03 7.36 8.04
N ALA A 25 0.85 6.61 8.77
CA ALA A 25 2.29 6.66 8.64
C ALA A 25 2.75 6.20 7.24
N ILE A 26 2.20 5.09 6.74
CA ILE A 26 2.47 4.58 5.39
C ILE A 26 1.99 5.57 4.33
N ASP A 27 0.74 6.05 4.42
CA ASP A 27 0.19 6.98 3.43
C ASP A 27 1.01 8.27 3.36
N ASN A 28 1.42 8.81 4.51
CA ASN A 28 2.26 10.01 4.57
C ASN A 28 3.64 9.76 3.99
N ALA A 29 4.27 8.62 4.28
CA ALA A 29 5.58 8.28 3.74
C ALA A 29 5.53 8.18 2.21
N GLN A 30 4.54 7.46 1.66
CA GLN A 30 4.38 7.26 0.22
C GLN A 30 4.10 8.57 -0.52
N LYS A 31 3.18 9.40 0.01
CA LYS A 31 2.87 10.71 -0.55
C LYS A 31 4.02 11.70 -0.44
N LYS A 32 4.81 11.66 0.64
CA LYS A 32 5.90 12.61 0.88
C LYS A 32 7.18 12.26 0.12
N TYR A 33 7.51 10.97 0.05
CA TYR A 33 8.77 10.49 -0.54
C TYR A 33 8.59 9.87 -1.92
N TRP A 34 7.38 9.90 -2.46
CA TRP A 34 7.00 9.41 -3.77
C TRP A 34 7.54 7.99 -3.96
N CYS A 35 7.14 7.11 -3.04
CA CYS A 35 7.51 5.71 -3.05
C CYS A 35 6.26 4.83 -2.97
N CYS A 36 6.43 3.55 -3.26
CA CYS A 36 5.39 2.56 -3.07
C CYS A 36 6.02 1.24 -2.62
N GLY A 37 5.62 0.76 -1.45
CA GLY A 37 6.29 -0.33 -0.74
C GLY A 37 7.48 0.12 0.09
N ALA A 38 8.15 -0.83 0.75
CA ALA A 38 9.36 -0.57 1.54
C ALA A 38 10.56 -0.36 0.60
N THR A 39 10.73 -1.26 -0.35
CA THR A 39 11.72 -1.17 -1.43
C THR A 39 11.08 -1.31 -2.80
N ARG A 40 9.99 -2.07 -2.91
CA ARG A 40 9.31 -2.35 -4.19
C ARG A 40 7.80 -2.36 -4.04
N TYR A 41 7.09 -1.83 -5.04
CA TYR A 41 5.63 -1.70 -4.97
C TYR A 41 4.91 -3.05 -4.84
N TYR A 42 5.45 -4.12 -5.43
CA TYR A 42 4.78 -5.42 -5.41
C TYR A 42 4.86 -6.12 -4.06
N GLN A 43 5.65 -5.61 -3.10
CA GLN A 43 5.65 -6.09 -1.70
C GLN A 43 4.27 -5.98 -1.06
N TRP A 44 3.41 -5.09 -1.58
CA TRP A 44 2.00 -5.03 -1.19
C TRP A 44 1.28 -6.37 -1.36
N ASN A 45 1.63 -7.17 -2.37
CA ASN A 45 1.03 -8.49 -2.62
C ASN A 45 1.31 -9.51 -1.50
N GLU A 46 2.37 -9.29 -0.73
CA GLU A 46 2.81 -10.16 0.37
C GLU A 46 2.21 -9.73 1.72
N THR A 47 1.47 -8.62 1.73
CA THR A 47 0.89 -8.08 2.97
C THR A 47 -0.43 -8.73 3.32
N VAL A 48 -0.76 -8.67 4.62
CA VAL A 48 -2.10 -9.00 5.12
C VAL A 48 -3.18 -8.15 4.43
N TRP A 49 -2.92 -6.87 4.13
CA TRP A 49 -3.88 -5.99 3.44
C TRP A 49 -4.33 -6.55 2.10
N PHE A 50 -3.39 -7.02 1.27
CA PHE A 50 -3.71 -7.63 -0.03
C PHE A 50 -4.48 -8.93 0.15
N SER A 51 -4.02 -9.79 1.06
CA SER A 51 -4.67 -11.08 1.34
C SER A 51 -6.13 -10.93 1.81
N ILE A 52 -6.40 -9.97 2.69
CA ILE A 52 -7.77 -9.67 3.14
C ILE A 52 -8.60 -9.10 1.98
N GLY A 53 -8.02 -8.21 1.16
CA GLY A 53 -8.70 -7.64 -0.01
C GLY A 53 -9.07 -8.66 -1.08
N THR A 54 -8.25 -9.69 -1.29
CA THR A 54 -8.47 -10.74 -2.32
C THR A 54 -9.37 -11.88 -1.87
N ASN A 55 -9.46 -12.14 -0.56
CA ASN A 55 -10.32 -13.18 -0.02
C ASN A 55 -11.77 -12.68 0.02
N LYS A 56 -12.56 -13.02 -1.00
CA LYS A 56 -14.02 -12.78 -1.09
C LYS A 56 -14.87 -13.34 0.07
N ALA A 57 -14.26 -13.97 1.07
CA ALA A 57 -14.96 -14.64 2.17
C ALA A 57 -14.84 -13.82 3.46
N ASN A 58 -15.91 -13.09 3.79
CA ASN A 58 -16.27 -12.68 5.16
C ASN A 58 -15.30 -11.77 5.94
N THR A 59 -14.60 -10.83 5.29
CA THR A 59 -13.94 -9.73 6.04
C THR A 59 -14.48 -8.38 5.61
N THR A 60 -15.06 -7.68 6.58
CA THR A 60 -15.64 -6.34 6.54
C THR A 60 -14.57 -5.24 6.45
N VAL A 61 -13.53 -5.41 5.63
CA VAL A 61 -12.72 -4.25 5.21
C VAL A 61 -13.60 -3.43 4.28
N ALA A 62 -14.17 -2.37 4.85
CA ALA A 62 -15.25 -1.55 4.31
C ALA A 62 -15.01 -0.88 2.93
N ASP A 63 -13.88 -1.14 2.25
CA ASP A 63 -13.41 -0.34 1.10
C ASP A 63 -13.31 -1.08 -0.24
N GLY A 64 -13.66 -2.37 -0.35
CA GLY A 64 -13.72 -3.02 -1.69
C GLY A 64 -12.38 -3.01 -2.45
N ASN A 65 -11.26 -3.24 -1.75
CA ASN A 65 -9.90 -3.21 -2.30
C ASN A 65 -9.53 -4.42 -3.18
N TYR A 66 -10.49 -5.29 -3.54
CA TYR A 66 -10.22 -6.57 -4.23
C TYR A 66 -9.52 -6.46 -5.59
N LYS A 67 -9.46 -5.25 -6.18
CA LYS A 67 -8.73 -4.97 -7.43
C LYS A 67 -7.44 -4.17 -7.24
N LEU A 68 -7.24 -3.58 -6.06
CA LEU A 68 -6.07 -2.73 -5.82
C LEU A 68 -4.84 -3.61 -5.61
N LYS A 69 -3.79 -3.31 -6.35
CA LYS A 69 -2.47 -3.94 -6.18
C LYS A 69 -1.61 -3.17 -5.19
N VAL A 70 -1.90 -1.88 -5.04
CA VAL A 70 -1.24 -0.95 -4.12
C VAL A 70 -2.25 0.08 -3.60
N PRO A 71 -2.01 0.75 -2.47
CA PRO A 71 -2.87 1.83 -1.99
C PRO A 71 -2.81 3.09 -2.86
N ASP A 72 -3.83 3.95 -2.77
CA ASP A 72 -3.86 5.20 -3.54
C ASP A 72 -2.78 6.21 -3.14
N SER A 73 -2.22 6.08 -1.94
CA SER A 73 -1.04 6.86 -1.52
C SER A 73 0.21 6.58 -2.34
N CYS A 74 0.25 5.47 -3.08
CA CYS A 74 1.30 5.16 -4.07
C CYS A 74 1.14 5.92 -5.40
N CYS A 75 -0.02 6.52 -5.67
CA CYS A 75 -0.34 7.16 -6.94
C CYS A 75 0.48 8.43 -7.18
N LYS A 76 0.79 8.70 -8.45
CA LYS A 76 1.35 9.99 -8.87
C LYS A 76 0.29 11.09 -8.71
N PRO A 77 0.68 12.32 -8.31
CA PRO A 77 -0.25 13.44 -8.28
C PRO A 77 -0.84 13.75 -9.67
N PRO A 78 -2.14 14.13 -9.77
CA PRO A 78 -3.11 14.18 -8.67
C PRO A 78 -3.52 12.77 -8.23
N ILE A 79 -3.63 12.55 -6.92
CA ILE A 79 -4.01 11.24 -6.37
C ILE A 79 -5.48 11.00 -6.68
N LEU A 80 -5.76 10.00 -7.52
CA LEU A 80 -7.09 9.55 -7.87
C LEU A 80 -7.48 8.34 -7.04
N GLU A 81 -8.76 8.24 -6.70
CA GLU A 81 -9.31 7.07 -6.03
C GLU A 81 -9.14 5.83 -6.90
N ARG A 82 -8.72 4.73 -6.28
CA ARG A 82 -8.51 3.42 -6.90
C ARG A 82 -7.50 3.39 -8.04
N CYS A 83 -6.56 4.34 -8.11
CA CYS A 83 -5.55 4.31 -9.17
C CYS A 83 -4.68 3.03 -9.10
N GLY A 84 -4.53 2.45 -7.90
CA GLY A 84 -3.75 1.25 -7.64
C GLY A 84 -4.26 -0.04 -8.32
N GLU A 85 -5.37 -0.01 -9.05
CA GLU A 85 -5.80 -1.13 -9.91
C GLU A 85 -4.82 -1.33 -11.09
N VAL A 86 -4.24 -0.24 -11.59
CA VAL A 86 -3.31 -0.22 -12.73
C VAL A 86 -1.95 0.28 -12.29
N THR A 87 -0.99 -0.64 -12.17
CA THR A 87 0.39 -0.35 -11.77
C THR A 87 1.28 -0.06 -12.98
N HIS A 88 0.92 0.94 -13.79
CA HIS A 88 1.78 1.42 -14.88
C HIS A 88 2.76 2.50 -14.33
N PRO A 89 4.00 2.61 -14.86
CA PRO A 89 4.97 3.64 -14.43
C PRO A 89 4.49 5.09 -14.54
N SER A 90 3.49 5.38 -15.38
CA SER A 90 2.87 6.71 -15.43
C SER A 90 1.89 6.99 -14.29
N ASN A 91 1.50 5.97 -13.52
CA ASN A 91 0.43 6.04 -12.54
C ASN A 91 0.93 5.89 -11.10
N ILE A 92 1.95 5.06 -10.87
CA ILE A 92 2.47 4.75 -9.54
C ILE A 92 3.89 5.27 -9.37
N ASN A 93 4.20 5.76 -8.16
CA ASN A 93 5.55 6.12 -7.77
C ASN A 93 6.37 4.85 -7.45
N TYR A 94 7.27 4.50 -8.37
CA TYR A 94 8.29 3.46 -8.15
C TYR A 94 9.60 4.14 -7.76
N LYS A 95 10.29 3.57 -6.78
CA LYS A 95 11.71 3.80 -6.57
C LYS A 95 12.50 2.64 -7.16
#